data_AF-A0AA51MXM3-F1
#
_entry.id   AF-A0AA51MXM3-F1
#
_cell.length_a   1.000
_cell.length_b   1.000
_cell.length_c   1.000
_cell.angle_alpha   90.00
_cell.angle_beta   90.00
_cell.angle_gamma   90.00
#
_symmetry.space_group_name_H-M   'P 1'
#
loop_
_entity.id
_entity.type
_entity.pdbx_description
1 polymer ?
#
loop_
_entity_poly.entity_id
_entity_poly.type
_entity_poly.pdbx_seq_one_letter_code
_entity_poly.pdbx_strand_id
1 'polypeptide(L)' 'MNCPKCGREIEIKKNKLYNCQCGAKLLAVEINKKLIIEDLSKN' A
#
# COMPACT_ATOMS: atom_id res chain seq x y z
N MET A 1 -8.48 2.25 -3.06
CA MET A 1 -7.32 3.19 -3.09
C MET A 1 -6.35 2.72 -4.16
N ASN A 2 -5.37 3.52 -4.57
CA ASN A 2 -4.55 3.17 -5.73
C ASN A 2 -3.12 2.84 -5.31
N CYS A 3 -2.51 1.86 -5.96
CA CYS A 3 -1.10 1.54 -5.79
C CYS A 3 -0.26 2.77 -6.20
N PRO A 4 0.63 3.28 -5.33
CA PRO A 4 1.44 4.45 -5.64
C PRO A 4 2.43 4.22 -6.80
N LYS A 5 2.77 2.96 -7.10
CA LYS A 5 3.70 2.60 -8.17
C LYS A 5 3.06 2.50 -9.55
N CYS A 6 1.89 1.85 -9.66
CA CYS A 6 1.26 1.56 -10.96
C CYS A 6 -0.13 2.17 -11.13
N GLY A 7 -0.65 2.89 -10.14
CA GLY A 7 -1.97 3.53 -10.19
C GLY A 7 -3.17 2.57 -10.13
N ARG A 8 -2.93 1.25 -10.09
CA ARG A 8 -3.99 0.24 -10.06
C ARG A 8 -4.82 0.35 -8.78
N GLU A 9 -6.12 0.14 -8.91
CA GLU A 9 -7.00 0.01 -7.75
C GLU A 9 -6.62 -1.21 -6.90
N ILE A 10 -6.53 -0.99 -5.60
CA ILE A 10 -6.23 -2.00 -4.59
C ILE A 10 -7.17 -1.83 -3.41
N GLU A 11 -7.58 -2.97 -2.86
CA GLU A 11 -8.31 -3.06 -1.62
C GLU A 11 -7.35 -3.60 -0.54
N ILE A 12 -6.95 -2.73 0.38
CA ILE A 12 -6.02 -3.04 1.46
C ILE A 12 -6.61 -2.57 2.79
N LYS A 13 -6.53 -3.42 3.81
CA LYS A 13 -6.98 -3.12 5.17
C LYS A 13 -5.82 -2.58 6.01
N LYS A 14 -6.13 -1.85 7.08
CA LYS A 14 -5.11 -1.32 7.99
C LYS A 14 -4.21 -2.42 8.57
N ASN A 15 -2.94 -2.07 8.75
CA ASN A 15 -1.87 -2.91 9.30
C ASN A 15 -1.70 -4.23 8.52
N LYS A 16 -1.89 -4.20 7.21
CA LYS A 16 -1.68 -5.33 6.32
C LYS A 16 -0.67 -4.98 5.24
N LEU A 17 0.10 -5.99 4.87
CA LEU A 17 0.94 -5.99 3.69
C LEU A 17 0.10 -6.41 2.48
N TYR A 18 0.40 -5.80 1.33
CA TYR A 18 -0.20 -6.13 0.06
C TYR A 18 0.87 -6.16 -1.02
N ASN A 19 0.97 -7.29 -1.71
CA ASN A 19 1.86 -7.42 -2.85
C ASN A 19 1.06 -7.07 -4.11
N CYS A 20 1.37 -5.93 -4.71
CA CYS A 20 0.75 -5.54 -5.95
C CYS A 20 1.29 -6.39 -7.11
N GLN A 21 0.45 -6.66 -8.10
CA GLN A 21 0.85 -7.38 -9.31
C GLN A 21 1.96 -6.67 -10.12
N CYS A 22 2.20 -5.37 -9.89
CA CYS A 22 3.34 -4.64 -10.46
C CYS A 22 4.68 -4.89 -9.73
N GLY A 23 4.69 -5.80 -8.75
CA GLY A 23 5.85 -6.13 -7.93
C GLY A 23 6.12 -5.17 -6.77
N ALA A 24 5.25 -4.19 -6.52
CA ALA A 24 5.36 -3.34 -5.33
C ALA A 24 4.93 -4.09 -4.06
N LYS A 25 5.71 -3.95 -2.98
CA LYS A 25 5.31 -4.40 -1.64
C LYS A 25 4.76 -3.21 -0.87
N LEU A 26 3.45 -3.19 -0.68
CA LEU A 26 2.75 -2.08 -0.05
C LEU A 26 2.41 -2.42 1.40
N LEU A 27 2.54 -1.44 2.29
CA LEU A 27 2.10 -1.54 3.68
C LEU A 27 1.03 -0.48 3.95
N ALA A 28 -0.15 -0.92 4.37
CA ALA A 28 -1.17 -0.03 4.89
C ALA A 28 -0.94 0.23 6.38
N VAL A 29 -0.70 1.47 6.76
CA VAL A 29 -0.60 1.93 8.16
C VAL A 29 -1.69 2.95 8.47
N GLU A 30 -2.19 2.93 9.70
CA GLU A 30 -3.11 3.96 10.20
C GLU A 30 -2.33 4.99 11.01
N ILE A 31 -2.24 6.23 10.50
CA ILE A 31 -1.58 7.37 11.16
C ILE A 31 -2.62 8.46 11.37
N ASN A 32 -2.80 8.94 12.59
CA ASN A 32 -3.79 9.98 12.93
C ASN A 32 -5.21 9.65 12.41
N LYS A 33 -5.63 8.38 12.53
CA LYS A 33 -6.92 7.86 12.00
C LYS A 33 -7.07 7.94 10.46
N LYS A 34 -5.97 8.14 9.73
CA LYS A 34 -5.93 8.10 8.26
C LYS A 34 -5.15 6.86 7.81
N LEU A 35 -5.72 6.15 6.84
CA LEU A 35 -5.04 5.03 6.19
C LEU A 35 -4.05 5.56 5.14
N ILE A 36 -2.78 5.21 5.28
CA ILE A 36 -1.69 5.57 4.37
C ILE A 36 -1.09 4.29 3.81
N ILE A 37 -0.70 4.31 2.53
CA ILE A 37 0.10 3.25 1.92
C ILE A 37 1.53 3.72 1.76
N GLU A 38 2.46 2.92 2.24
CA GLU A 38 3.89 3.05 1.95
C GLU A 38 4.39 1.92 1.06
N ASP A 39 5.29 2.22 0.12
CA ASP A 39 5.97 1.24 -0.72
C ASP A 39 7.29 0.80 -0.06
N LEU A 40 7.32 -0.45 0.41
CA LEU A 40 8.46 -1.07 1.07
C LEU A 40 9.54 -1.58 0.10
N SER A 41 9.36 -1.40 -1.21
CA SER A 41 10.34 -1.83 -2.23
C SER A 41 11.57 -0.90 -2.33
N LYS A 42 11.65 0.14 -1.49
CA LYS A 42 12.69 1.19 -1.54
C LYS A 42 13.91 0.97 -0.61
N ASN A 43 14.04 -0.18 0.05
CA ASN A 43 15.23 -0.54 0.84
C ASN A 43 16.09 -1.57 0.15
#